data_AF-T0G4G0-F1
#
_entry.id   AF-T0G4G0-F1
#
_cell.length_a   1.000
_cell.length_b   1.000
_cell.length_c   1.000
_cell.angle_alpha   90.00
_cell.angle_beta   90.00
_cell.angle_gamma   90.00
#
_symmetry.space_group_name_H-M   'P 1'
#
loop_
_entity.id
_entity.type
_entity.pdbx_description
1 polymer ?
#
loop_
_entity_poly.entity_id
_entity_poly.type
_entity_poly.pdbx_seq_one_letter_code
_entity_poly.pdbx_strand_id
1 'polypeptide(L)'
;MKKIFLIGVLAIFVSFGIFAEDESPVKFKLEKSFGNAYLLKIVYPSNYGIQKDAPHKILLNAGNGVKVEKADLTVKGKTSDKKKEYLASVDPIPLVVTGKGELEIHGRIYYCNFDKNICIPGKIRQVETIP
;
A
#
# COMPACT_ATOMS: atom_id res chain seq x y z
N MET A 1 -14.69 34.77 57.76
CA MET A 1 -14.49 35.58 56.55
C MET A 1 -13.45 34.91 55.67
N LYS A 2 -13.75 34.80 54.37
CA LYS A 2 -13.07 34.03 53.32
C LYS A 2 -11.61 34.46 53.06
N LYS A 3 -10.72 33.49 52.82
CA LYS A 3 -9.62 33.61 51.83
C LYS A 3 -9.44 32.27 51.12
N ILE A 4 -9.89 32.21 49.86
CA ILE A 4 -9.74 31.09 48.94
C ILE A 4 -8.44 31.35 48.17
N PHE A 5 -7.45 30.48 48.31
CA PHE A 5 -6.29 30.43 47.42
C PHE A 5 -6.60 29.45 46.28
N LEU A 6 -6.87 29.99 45.09
CA LEU A 6 -6.96 29.22 43.85
C LEU A 6 -5.54 29.07 43.29
N ILE A 7 -4.95 27.89 43.45
CA ILE A 7 -3.70 27.50 42.79
C ILE A 7 -4.07 27.05 41.37
N GLY A 8 -3.70 27.87 40.39
CA GLY A 8 -3.82 27.55 38.97
C GLY A 8 -2.84 26.45 38.59
N VAL A 9 -3.35 25.28 38.24
CA VAL A 9 -2.55 24.19 37.67
C VAL A 9 -2.33 24.48 36.19
N LEU A 10 -1.09 24.79 35.85
CA LEU A 10 -0.59 25.02 34.51
C LEU A 10 -0.60 23.67 33.74
N ALA A 11 -1.59 23.46 32.88
CA ALA A 11 -1.66 22.29 32.01
C ALA A 11 -0.65 22.44 30.86
N ILE A 12 0.46 21.70 30.93
CA ILE A 12 1.42 21.57 29.84
C ILE A 12 0.80 20.63 28.80
N PHE A 13 0.20 21.19 27.75
CA PHE A 13 -0.16 20.44 26.56
C PHE A 13 1.13 20.12 25.78
N VAL A 14 1.67 18.91 26.00
CA VAL A 14 2.69 18.35 25.12
C VAL A 14 1.98 17.93 23.83
N SER A 15 2.00 18.80 22.84
CA SER A 15 1.59 18.48 21.47
C SER A 15 2.60 17.48 20.90
N PHE A 16 2.26 16.19 20.94
CA PHE A 16 2.93 15.18 20.14
C PHE A 16 2.66 15.47 18.67
N GLY A 17 3.65 16.06 18.00
CA GLY A 17 3.69 16.14 16.55
C GLY A 17 3.82 14.73 15.99
N ILE A 18 2.71 14.15 15.57
CA ILE A 18 2.70 12.92 14.77
C ILE A 18 3.30 13.32 13.42
N PHE A 19 4.54 12.92 13.15
CA PHE A 19 5.10 12.93 11.81
C PHE A 19 4.23 12.01 10.95
N ALA A 20 3.33 12.60 10.15
CA ALA A 20 2.69 11.87 9.06
C ALA A 20 3.78 11.64 8.01
N GLU A 21 4.37 10.44 7.98
CA GLU A 21 4.99 9.96 6.76
C GLU A 21 3.91 10.00 5.67
N ASP A 22 4.12 10.81 4.63
CA ASP A 22 3.25 10.88 3.46
C ASP A 22 3.09 9.45 2.90
N GLU A 23 1.96 8.81 3.20
CA GLU A 23 1.65 7.46 2.76
C GLU A 23 1.64 7.44 1.22
N SER A 24 2.27 6.42 0.62
CA SER A 24 2.29 6.27 -0.85
C SER A 24 0.85 6.32 -1.42
N PRO A 25 0.58 7.12 -2.46
CA PRO A 25 -0.72 7.17 -3.13
C PRO A 25 -1.04 5.86 -3.85
N VAL A 26 -0.02 5.05 -4.13
CA VAL A 26 -0.17 3.69 -4.65
C VAL A 26 -0.33 2.74 -3.47
N LYS A 27 -1.38 1.91 -3.50
CA LYS A 27 -1.73 0.93 -2.46
C LYS A 27 -1.95 -0.45 -3.05
N PHE A 28 -1.86 -1.48 -2.22
CA PHE A 28 -2.32 -2.81 -2.59
C PHE A 28 -3.80 -2.98 -2.21
N LYS A 29 -4.46 -3.95 -2.82
CA LYS A 29 -5.77 -4.41 -2.39
C LYS A 29 -5.87 -5.90 -2.65
N LEU A 30 -6.11 -6.68 -1.61
CA LEU A 30 -6.30 -8.12 -1.74
C LEU A 30 -7.80 -8.41 -1.82
N GLU A 31 -8.24 -9.01 -2.92
CA GLU A 31 -9.65 -9.39 -3.12
C GLU A 31 -9.79 -10.90 -3.18
N LYS A 32 -10.68 -11.46 -2.37
CA LYS A 32 -10.99 -12.89 -2.43
C LYS A 32 -11.73 -13.18 -3.72
N SER A 33 -11.26 -14.19 -4.45
CA SER A 33 -11.92 -14.74 -5.62
C SER A 33 -12.71 -15.98 -5.19
N PHE A 34 -12.34 -17.17 -5.67
CA PHE A 34 -13.00 -18.43 -5.33
C PHE A 34 -12.10 -19.35 -4.48
N GLY A 35 -12.66 -19.93 -3.41
CA GLY A 35 -11.92 -20.81 -2.51
C GLY A 35 -10.70 -20.14 -1.87
N ASN A 36 -9.52 -20.68 -2.14
CA ASN A 36 -8.22 -20.19 -1.67
C ASN A 36 -7.54 -19.22 -2.65
N ALA A 37 -8.23 -18.81 -3.72
CA ALA A 37 -7.71 -17.88 -4.70
C ALA A 37 -8.00 -16.43 -4.31
N TYR A 38 -6.98 -15.58 -4.46
CA TYR A 38 -7.04 -14.13 -4.23
C TYR A 38 -6.49 -13.38 -5.44
N LEU A 39 -6.92 -12.13 -5.60
CA LEU A 39 -6.42 -11.19 -6.59
C LEU A 39 -5.77 -10.03 -5.87
N LEU A 40 -4.46 -9.89 -6.01
CA LEU A 40 -3.71 -8.75 -5.52
C LEU A 40 -3.73 -7.64 -6.59
N LYS A 41 -4.41 -6.55 -6.27
CA LYS A 41 -4.52 -5.37 -7.14
C LYS A 41 -3.57 -4.28 -6.67
N ILE A 42 -3.02 -3.53 -7.64
CA ILE A 42 -2.32 -2.26 -7.38
C ILE A 42 -3.29 -1.14 -7.72
N VAL A 43 -3.64 -0.34 -6.71
CA VAL A 43 -4.62 0.74 -6.84
C VAL A 43 -3.91 2.08 -6.70
N TYR A 44 -4.22 3.01 -7.58
CA TYR A 44 -3.65 4.34 -7.60
C TYR A 44 -4.64 5.35 -8.21
N PRO A 45 -4.55 6.65 -7.85
CA PRO A 45 -5.43 7.66 -8.41
C PRO A 45 -5.18 7.89 -9.91
N SER A 46 -6.16 8.45 -10.62
CA SER A 46 -6.12 8.60 -12.09
C SER A 46 -5.04 9.53 -12.62
N ASN A 47 -4.53 10.46 -11.79
CA ASN A 47 -3.41 11.34 -12.12
C ASN A 47 -2.03 10.69 -11.86
N TYR A 48 -2.01 9.40 -11.52
CA TYR A 48 -0.78 8.62 -11.37
C TYR A 48 -0.68 7.54 -12.46
N GLY A 49 0.55 7.12 -12.73
CA GLY A 49 0.81 5.95 -13.59
C GLY A 49 2.01 5.15 -13.11
N ILE A 50 1.97 3.84 -13.36
CA ILE A 50 3.05 2.92 -13.00
C ILE A 50 4.04 2.85 -14.15
N GLN A 51 5.34 3.01 -13.88
CA GLN A 51 6.38 2.92 -14.91
C GLN A 51 6.44 1.50 -15.48
N LYS A 52 6.34 1.34 -16.80
CA LYS A 52 6.27 0.01 -17.43
C LYS A 52 7.56 -0.81 -17.24
N ASP A 53 8.72 -0.20 -17.48
CA ASP A 53 10.00 -0.89 -17.55
C ASP A 53 10.85 -0.73 -16.26
N ALA A 54 10.25 -0.19 -15.21
CA ALA A 54 10.91 -0.02 -13.93
C ALA A 54 10.97 -1.34 -13.13
N PRO A 55 12.00 -1.53 -12.28
CA PRO A 55 12.20 -2.79 -11.55
C PRO A 55 11.30 -2.87 -10.31
N HIS A 56 10.00 -3.04 -10.53
CA HIS A 56 9.03 -3.24 -9.44
C HIS A 56 9.34 -4.51 -8.67
N LYS A 57 9.14 -4.46 -7.35
CA LYS A 57 9.29 -5.63 -6.49
C LYS A 57 8.11 -5.74 -5.55
N ILE A 58 7.50 -6.91 -5.49
CA ILE A 58 6.50 -7.27 -4.49
C ILE A 58 7.03 -8.47 -3.72
N LEU A 59 6.88 -8.44 -2.41
CA LEU A 59 7.23 -9.51 -1.48
C LEU A 59 6.01 -9.83 -0.63
N LEU A 60 5.72 -11.11 -0.47
CA LEU A 60 4.66 -11.61 0.39
C LEU A 60 5.30 -12.31 1.59
N ASN A 61 5.00 -11.84 2.80
CA ASN A 61 5.40 -12.49 4.03
C ASN A 61 4.15 -13.11 4.67
N ALA A 62 4.07 -14.43 4.62
CA ALA A 62 3.02 -15.17 5.27
C ALA A 62 3.33 -15.28 6.77
N GLY A 63 2.43 -14.78 7.61
CA GLY A 63 2.49 -14.95 9.06
C GLY A 63 2.16 -16.39 9.48
N ASN A 64 2.17 -16.64 10.79
CA ASN A 64 1.89 -17.96 11.33
C ASN A 64 0.52 -18.48 10.87
N GLY A 65 0.51 -19.65 10.25
CA GLY A 65 -0.72 -20.31 9.79
C GLY A 65 -1.17 -19.92 8.38
N VAL A 66 -0.48 -19.01 7.69
CA VAL A 66 -0.72 -18.67 6.28
C VAL A 66 0.37 -19.27 5.40
N LYS A 67 0.01 -19.73 4.19
CA LYS A 67 0.96 -20.18 3.18
C LYS A 67 0.57 -19.65 1.81
N VAL A 68 1.53 -19.09 1.09
CA VAL A 68 1.37 -18.68 -0.32
C VAL A 68 1.90 -19.81 -1.20
N GLU A 69 1.02 -20.45 -1.97
CA GLU A 69 1.38 -21.62 -2.79
C GLU A 69 1.77 -21.24 -4.21
N LYS A 70 1.18 -20.17 -4.75
CA LYS A 70 1.45 -19.69 -6.10
C LYS A 70 1.33 -18.18 -6.16
N ALA A 71 2.35 -17.53 -6.70
CA ALA A 71 2.35 -16.10 -6.98
C ALA A 71 3.36 -15.77 -8.10
N ASP A 72 2.89 -15.34 -9.28
CA ASP A 72 3.73 -14.60 -10.23
C ASP A 72 3.58 -13.12 -9.89
N LEU A 73 4.50 -12.61 -9.07
CA LEU A 73 4.46 -11.23 -8.55
C LEU A 73 4.92 -10.16 -9.56
N THR A 74 4.99 -10.52 -10.84
CA THR A 74 5.38 -9.57 -11.89
C THR A 74 4.28 -8.54 -12.12
N VAL A 75 4.65 -7.26 -12.06
CA VAL A 75 3.74 -6.15 -12.40
C VAL A 75 3.60 -6.07 -13.92
N LYS A 76 2.43 -6.44 -14.44
CA LYS A 76 2.06 -6.39 -15.87
C LYS A 76 0.78 -5.58 -16.03
N GLY A 77 0.48 -5.15 -17.24
CA GLY A 77 -0.75 -4.40 -17.49
C GLY A 77 -0.85 -3.79 -18.86
N LYS A 78 -1.94 -3.04 -19.08
CA LYS A 78 -2.18 -2.32 -20.31
C LYS A 78 -1.27 -1.09 -20.38
N THR A 79 -0.44 -1.00 -21.41
CA THR A 79 0.38 0.19 -21.68
C THR A 79 -0.52 1.36 -22.05
N SER A 80 -0.20 2.57 -21.55
CA SER A 80 -0.94 3.78 -21.87
C SER A 80 -0.80 4.16 -23.34
N ASP A 81 -1.91 4.58 -23.95
CA ASP A 81 -1.94 5.02 -25.35
C ASP A 81 -1.33 6.41 -25.52
N LYS A 82 -1.38 7.24 -24.48
CA LYS A 82 -0.83 8.60 -24.48
C LYS A 82 0.67 8.65 -24.16
N LYS A 83 1.13 7.74 -23.28
CA LYS A 83 2.50 7.75 -22.75
C LYS A 83 2.99 6.30 -22.59
N LYS A 84 3.75 5.81 -23.57
CA LYS A 84 4.11 4.38 -23.71
C LYS A 84 5.04 3.87 -22.60
N GLU A 85 5.67 4.76 -21.87
CA GLU A 85 6.51 4.48 -20.71
C GLU A 85 5.73 4.12 -19.44
N TYR A 86 4.39 4.26 -19.44
CA TYR A 86 3.52 3.93 -18.30
C TYR A 86 2.48 2.86 -18.61
N LEU A 87 2.08 2.13 -17.56
CA LEU A 87 0.88 1.32 -17.55
C LEU A 87 -0.33 2.20 -17.23
N ALA A 88 -1.36 2.15 -18.08
CA ALA A 88 -2.66 2.78 -17.83
C ALA A 88 -3.51 1.99 -16.82
N SER A 89 -3.29 0.68 -16.74
CA SER A 89 -3.88 -0.20 -15.75
C SER A 89 -2.91 -1.33 -15.45
N VAL A 90 -2.87 -1.78 -14.20
CA VAL A 90 -2.10 -2.97 -13.79
C VAL A 90 -3.06 -4.16 -13.72
N ASP A 91 -2.64 -5.29 -14.27
CA ASP A 91 -3.40 -6.53 -14.21
C ASP A 91 -3.42 -7.06 -12.77
N PRO A 92 -4.57 -7.56 -12.26
CA PRO A 92 -4.62 -8.20 -10.95
C PRO A 92 -3.70 -9.42 -10.90
N ILE A 93 -2.88 -9.51 -9.85
CA ILE A 93 -1.94 -10.61 -9.65
C ILE A 93 -2.66 -11.77 -8.94
N PRO A 94 -2.81 -12.94 -9.57
CA PRO A 94 -3.47 -14.08 -8.94
C PRO A 94 -2.57 -14.72 -7.89
N LEU A 95 -3.13 -14.96 -6.71
CA LEU A 95 -2.49 -15.63 -5.58
C LEU A 95 -3.30 -16.85 -5.16
N VAL A 96 -2.62 -17.91 -4.73
CA VAL A 96 -3.23 -19.02 -4.00
C VAL A 96 -2.70 -19.00 -2.58
N VAL A 97 -3.59 -18.76 -1.61
CA VAL A 97 -3.25 -18.60 -0.20
C VAL A 97 -4.06 -19.59 0.63
N THR A 98 -3.38 -20.41 1.42
CA THR A 98 -3.99 -21.41 2.29
C THR A 98 -3.75 -21.09 3.76
N GLY A 99 -4.62 -21.63 4.63
CA GLY A 99 -4.58 -21.36 6.06
C GLY A 99 -5.23 -20.04 6.46
N LYS A 100 -4.96 -19.57 7.69
CA LYS A 100 -5.60 -18.40 8.30
C LYS A 100 -4.56 -17.61 9.09
N GLY A 101 -4.66 -16.28 9.05
CA GLY A 101 -3.73 -15.38 9.74
C GLY A 101 -3.37 -14.17 8.90
N GLU A 102 -2.27 -13.51 9.26
CA GLU A 102 -1.82 -12.29 8.59
C GLU A 102 -0.95 -12.60 7.36
N LEU A 103 -1.19 -11.85 6.28
CA LEU A 103 -0.34 -11.79 5.11
C LEU A 103 0.18 -10.36 4.98
N GLU A 104 1.48 -10.16 5.20
CA GLU A 104 2.10 -8.87 4.89
C GLU A 104 2.51 -8.80 3.43
N ILE A 105 2.24 -7.67 2.81
CA ILE A 105 2.52 -7.35 1.43
C ILE A 105 3.45 -6.13 1.42
N HIS A 106 4.67 -6.33 0.93
CA HIS A 106 5.67 -5.28 0.80
C HIS A 106 5.91 -5.00 -0.68
N GLY A 107 5.87 -3.72 -1.06
CA GLY A 107 6.01 -3.27 -2.43
C GLY A 107 7.05 -2.17 -2.58
N ARG A 108 7.88 -2.29 -3.60
CA ARG A 108 8.63 -1.17 -4.18
C ARG A 108 8.10 -0.95 -5.60
N ILE A 109 7.20 0.01 -5.75
CA ILE A 109 6.51 0.30 -7.00
C ILE A 109 6.95 1.66 -7.52
N TYR A 110 7.44 1.72 -8.75
CA TYR A 110 7.86 2.98 -9.38
C TYR A 110 6.65 3.61 -10.08
N TYR A 111 6.27 4.80 -9.64
CA TYR A 111 5.13 5.51 -10.20
C TYR A 111 5.47 6.97 -10.46
N CYS A 112 4.66 7.61 -11.29
CA CYS A 112 4.75 9.05 -11.55
C CYS A 112 3.44 9.73 -11.24
N ASN A 113 3.54 10.95 -10.72
CA ASN A 113 2.43 11.89 -10.63
C ASN A 113 2.46 12.77 -11.89
N PHE A 114 1.42 12.73 -12.69
CA PHE A 114 1.37 13.44 -13.97
C PHE A 114 1.16 14.94 -13.82
N ASP A 115 0.48 15.39 -12.76
CA ASP A 115 0.24 16.81 -12.51
C ASP A 115 1.52 17.51 -12.05
N LYS A 116 2.30 16.82 -11.21
CA LYS A 116 3.58 17.33 -10.67
C LYS A 116 4.78 17.02 -11.57
N ASN A 117 4.59 16.18 -12.58
CA ASN A 117 5.65 15.69 -13.46
C ASN A 117 6.86 15.10 -12.71
N ILE A 118 6.59 14.33 -11.65
CA ILE A 118 7.62 13.66 -10.83
C ILE A 118 7.43 12.15 -10.85
N CYS A 119 8.53 11.41 -10.76
CA CYS A 119 8.56 9.95 -10.69
C CYS A 119 9.37 9.51 -9.47
N ILE A 120 8.78 8.67 -8.62
CA ILE A 120 9.40 8.24 -7.36
C ILE A 120 9.13 6.76 -7.08
N PRO A 121 10.06 6.07 -6.40
CA PRO A 121 9.79 4.73 -5.88
C PRO A 121 8.89 4.81 -4.64
N GLY A 122 7.68 4.28 -4.76
CA GLY A 122 6.77 4.04 -3.63
C GLY A 122 7.18 2.83 -2.83
N LYS A 123 7.46 3.02 -1.54
CA LYS A 123 7.53 1.92 -0.57
C LYS A 123 6.13 1.74 0.01
N ILE A 124 5.55 0.57 -0.21
CA ILE A 124 4.18 0.24 0.19
C ILE A 124 4.27 -0.93 1.17
N ARG A 125 3.64 -0.80 2.32
CA ARG A 125 3.46 -1.91 3.27
C ARG A 125 1.99 -2.04 3.59
N GLN A 126 1.47 -3.25 3.47
CA GLN A 126 0.08 -3.55 3.77
C GLN A 126 -0.01 -4.89 4.48
N VAL A 127 -0.91 -4.99 5.46
CA VAL A 127 -1.19 -6.23 6.17
C VAL A 127 -2.64 -6.59 5.92
N GLU A 128 -2.88 -7.82 5.49
CA GLU A 128 -4.22 -8.36 5.20
C GLU A 128 -4.47 -9.58 6.07
N THR A 129 -5.70 -9.70 6.59
CA THR A 129 -6.10 -10.88 7.37
C THR A 129 -6.80 -11.89 6.46
N ILE A 130 -6.22 -13.10 6.35
CA ILE A 130 -6.80 -14.24 5.64
C ILE A 130 -7.79 -14.96 6.58
N PRO A 131 -9.10 -14.97 6.26
CA PRO A 131 -10.16 -15.48 7.15
C PRO A 131 -10.34 -17.01 7.14
#